data_AF-A0A1Y5LQF6-F1
#
_entry.id   AF-A0A1Y5LQF6-F1
#
_cell.length_a   1.000
_cell.length_b   1.000
_cell.length_c   1.000
_cell.angle_alpha   90.00
_cell.angle_beta   90.00
_cell.angle_gamma   90.00
#
_symmetry.space_group_name_H-M   'P 1'
#
loop_
_entity.id
_entity.type
_entity.pdbx_description
1 polymer ?
#
loop_
_entity_poly.entity_id
_entity_poly.type
_entity_poly.pdbx_seq_one_letter_code
_entity_poly.pdbx_strand_id
1 'polypeptide(L)'
;MTASAVFTPDQMRRVDHHLRDLCREIEERCAAHRDIIGHALAVIARAAHPETESVVVSAVDTDGTFGSLLCAGGGRIEQLPHDVVSPELTNELVCMFRRLPHGKFGVWKRDPTTATLDVHAALTHGHRYPFLPVQDQLVAHIESKTGRSVRRIEIVSELFDNGYFFCDTAQVDYSDGDSDDVYVEDMADFAADLEQAIGNPGPHTVVTIACTSAGITID
;
A
#
# COMPACT_ATOMS: atom_id res chain seq x y z
N MET A 1 4.38 14.46 -52.43
CA MET A 1 3.21 13.68 -51.99
C MET A 1 3.63 12.88 -50.77
N THR A 2 3.21 13.30 -49.58
CA THR A 2 3.45 12.57 -48.33
C THR A 2 2.44 11.43 -48.25
N ALA A 3 2.91 10.18 -48.40
CA ALA A 3 2.07 9.01 -48.18
C ALA A 3 1.61 9.02 -46.71
N SER A 4 0.29 9.08 -46.49
CA SER A 4 -0.29 8.87 -45.17
C SER A 4 0.07 7.45 -44.73
N ALA A 5 0.89 7.32 -43.70
CA ALA A 5 1.22 6.03 -43.12
C ALA A 5 -0.05 5.47 -42.45
N VAL A 6 -0.68 4.49 -43.10
CA VAL A 6 -1.84 3.78 -42.54
C VAL A 6 -1.33 2.49 -41.91
N PHE A 7 -1.73 2.23 -40.66
CA PHE A 7 -1.41 0.98 -39.97
C PHE A 7 -1.96 -0.22 -40.74
N THR A 8 -1.17 -1.29 -40.85
CA THR A 8 -1.68 -2.56 -41.37
C THR A 8 -2.66 -3.18 -40.37
N PRO A 9 -3.57 -4.08 -40.82
CA PRO A 9 -4.48 -4.80 -39.92
C PRO A 9 -3.75 -5.54 -38.80
N ASP A 10 -2.54 -6.05 -39.06
CA ASP A 10 -1.71 -6.73 -38.06
C ASP A 10 -1.14 -5.77 -37.02
N GLN A 11 -0.75 -4.55 -37.44
CA GLN A 11 -0.33 -3.50 -36.52
C GLN A 11 -1.49 -3.03 -35.65
N MET A 12 -2.67 -2.84 -36.23
CA MET A 12 -3.90 -2.52 -35.49
C MET A 12 -4.21 -3.60 -34.45
N ARG A 13 -4.15 -4.89 -34.80
CA ARG A 13 -4.37 -5.99 -33.84
C ARG A 13 -3.39 -5.99 -32.67
N ARG A 14 -2.12 -5.65 -32.90
CA ARG A 14 -1.11 -5.53 -31.83
C ARG A 14 -1.39 -4.34 -30.93
N VAL A 15 -1.79 -3.20 -31.51
CA VAL A 15 -2.21 -2.01 -30.75
C VAL A 15 -3.43 -2.35 -29.90
N ASP A 16 -4.47 -2.97 -30.45
CA ASP A 16 -5.68 -3.35 -29.72
C ASP A 16 -5.40 -4.37 -28.60
N HIS A 17 -4.45 -5.26 -28.79
CA HIS A 17 -4.00 -6.18 -27.74
C HIS A 17 -3.31 -5.43 -26.61
N HIS A 18 -2.34 -4.58 -26.95
CA HIS A 18 -1.59 -3.81 -25.98
C HIS A 18 -2.49 -2.84 -25.19
N LEU A 19 -3.46 -2.20 -25.86
CA LEU A 19 -4.46 -1.35 -25.20
C LEU A 19 -5.29 -2.14 -24.19
N ARG A 20 -5.72 -3.36 -24.51
CA ARG A 20 -6.47 -4.21 -23.57
C ARG A 20 -5.63 -4.60 -22.36
N ASP A 21 -4.36 -4.93 -22.57
CA ASP A 21 -3.45 -5.29 -21.47
C ASP A 21 -3.20 -4.10 -20.55
N LEU A 22 -2.92 -2.91 -21.11
CA LEU A 22 -2.78 -1.67 -20.36
C LEU A 22 -4.05 -1.31 -19.58
N CYS A 23 -5.23 -1.45 -20.19
CA CYS A 23 -6.49 -1.21 -19.49
C CYS A 23 -6.67 -2.15 -18.29
N ARG A 24 -6.27 -3.42 -18.42
CA ARG A 24 -6.30 -4.38 -17.31
C ARG A 24 -5.34 -3.96 -16.19
N GLU A 25 -4.10 -3.64 -16.53
CA GLU A 25 -3.09 -3.21 -15.54
C GLU A 25 -3.55 -1.94 -14.80
N ILE A 26 -4.11 -0.96 -15.52
CA ILE A 26 -4.67 0.25 -14.92
C ILE A 26 -5.79 -0.09 -13.94
N GLU A 27 -6.70 -1.01 -14.30
CA GLU A 27 -7.80 -1.40 -13.41
C GLU A 27 -7.30 -2.16 -12.18
N GLU A 28 -6.31 -3.02 -12.33
CA GLU A 28 -5.66 -3.73 -11.22
C GLU A 28 -5.00 -2.74 -10.24
N ARG A 29 -4.25 -1.75 -10.76
CA ARG A 29 -3.64 -0.70 -9.94
C ARG A 29 -4.69 0.21 -9.28
N CYS A 30 -5.77 0.53 -9.99
CA CYS A 30 -6.89 1.28 -9.41
C CYS A 30 -7.61 0.48 -8.32
N ALA A 31 -7.74 -0.85 -8.48
CA ALA A 31 -8.29 -1.72 -7.46
C ALA A 31 -7.43 -1.70 -6.20
N ALA A 32 -6.12 -1.93 -6.34
CA ALA A 32 -5.18 -1.86 -5.22
C ALA A 32 -5.23 -0.50 -4.51
N HIS A 33 -5.28 0.60 -5.27
CA HIS A 33 -5.39 1.95 -4.70
C HIS A 33 -6.68 2.14 -3.86
N ARG A 34 -7.84 1.75 -4.39
CA ARG A 34 -9.14 1.83 -3.66
C ARG A 34 -9.10 1.06 -2.34
N ASP A 35 -8.44 -0.08 -2.38
CA ASP A 35 -8.32 -1.06 -1.33
C ASP A 35 -7.39 -0.55 -0.20
N ILE A 36 -6.22 0.01 -0.53
CA ILE A 36 -5.29 0.67 0.41
C ILE A 36 -5.98 1.85 1.10
N ILE A 37 -6.56 2.77 0.32
CA ILE A 37 -7.21 3.98 0.86
C ILE A 37 -8.43 3.63 1.70
N GLY A 38 -9.20 2.62 1.29
CA GLY A 38 -10.31 2.09 2.08
C GLY A 38 -9.84 1.54 3.42
N HIS A 39 -8.75 0.79 3.45
CA HIS A 39 -8.21 0.28 4.71
C HIS A 39 -7.68 1.39 5.63
N ALA A 40 -6.88 2.31 5.10
CA ALA A 40 -6.37 3.45 5.87
C ALA A 40 -7.52 4.25 6.52
N LEU A 41 -8.55 4.56 5.73
CA LEU A 41 -9.71 5.29 6.24
C LEU A 41 -10.50 4.46 7.27
N ALA A 42 -10.65 3.15 7.07
CA ALA A 42 -11.30 2.26 8.02
C ALA A 42 -10.58 2.22 9.38
N VAL A 43 -9.24 2.15 9.37
CA VAL A 43 -8.42 2.19 10.60
C VAL A 43 -8.61 3.52 11.33
N ILE A 44 -8.49 4.65 10.62
CA ILE A 44 -8.66 5.99 11.21
C ILE A 44 -10.08 6.14 11.78
N ALA A 45 -11.10 5.72 11.04
CA ALA A 45 -12.49 5.79 11.47
C ALA A 45 -12.75 4.95 12.73
N ARG A 46 -12.19 3.73 12.81
CA ARG A 46 -12.30 2.88 14.01
C ARG A 46 -11.51 3.41 15.20
N ALA A 47 -10.37 4.05 14.95
CA ALA A 47 -9.58 4.68 16.01
C ALA A 47 -10.32 5.88 16.62
N ALA A 48 -10.96 6.71 15.79
CA ALA A 48 -11.76 7.84 16.25
C ALA A 48 -13.11 7.39 16.86
N HIS A 49 -13.77 6.42 16.23
CA HIS A 49 -15.11 5.94 16.57
C HIS A 49 -15.16 4.41 16.55
N PRO A 50 -14.94 3.74 17.71
CA PRO A 50 -14.83 2.28 17.80
C PRO A 50 -16.06 1.46 17.39
N GLU A 51 -17.22 2.08 17.20
CA GLU A 51 -18.44 1.39 16.76
C GLU A 51 -18.72 1.57 15.26
N THR A 52 -17.80 2.20 14.51
CA THR A 52 -18.01 2.46 13.08
C THR A 52 -18.11 1.16 12.28
N GLU A 53 -19.17 1.05 11.48
CA GLU A 53 -19.44 -0.04 10.54
C GLU A 53 -19.26 0.41 9.09
N SER A 54 -19.49 1.70 8.82
CA SER A 54 -19.32 2.29 7.49
C SER A 54 -18.86 3.74 7.58
N VAL A 55 -18.16 4.21 6.55
CA VAL A 55 -17.84 5.64 6.38
C VAL A 55 -18.57 6.15 5.16
N VAL A 56 -19.45 7.14 5.36
CA VAL A 56 -20.19 7.84 4.30
C VAL A 56 -19.44 9.12 3.95
N VAL A 57 -19.06 9.23 2.70
CA VAL A 57 -18.46 10.43 2.12
C VAL A 57 -19.55 11.22 1.40
N SER A 58 -19.79 12.45 1.84
CA SER A 58 -20.84 13.32 1.30
C SER A 58 -20.33 14.23 0.19
N ALA A 59 -21.26 14.74 -0.63
CA ALA A 59 -21.01 15.75 -1.66
C ALA A 59 -19.82 15.43 -2.59
N VAL A 60 -19.67 14.16 -2.98
CA VAL A 60 -18.59 13.75 -3.87
C VAL A 60 -18.94 14.16 -5.30
N ASP A 61 -18.11 15.01 -5.91
CA ASP A 61 -18.28 15.54 -7.27
C ASP A 61 -17.49 14.69 -8.31
N THR A 62 -17.69 15.02 -9.58
CA THR A 62 -17.07 14.44 -10.78
C THR A 62 -15.56 14.62 -10.83
N ASP A 63 -15.01 15.68 -10.25
CA ASP A 63 -13.57 15.90 -10.14
C ASP A 63 -12.93 15.13 -8.96
N GLY A 64 -13.75 14.43 -8.17
CA GLY A 64 -13.37 13.65 -7.00
C GLY A 64 -13.37 14.43 -5.69
N THR A 65 -13.60 15.75 -5.71
CA THR A 65 -13.74 16.53 -4.48
C THR A 65 -14.93 16.04 -3.67
N PHE A 66 -14.84 16.18 -2.35
CA PHE A 66 -15.86 15.68 -1.44
C PHE A 66 -16.04 16.63 -0.24
N GLY A 67 -17.18 16.47 0.44
CA GLY A 67 -17.53 17.21 1.65
C GLY A 67 -17.01 16.52 2.91
N SER A 68 -17.94 16.08 3.76
CA SER A 68 -17.61 15.50 5.06
C SER A 68 -17.47 13.97 4.99
N LEU A 69 -16.59 13.46 5.84
CA LEU A 69 -16.48 12.04 6.16
C LEU A 69 -17.32 11.75 7.42
N LEU A 70 -18.32 10.88 7.28
CA LEU A 70 -19.29 10.56 8.32
C LEU A 70 -19.16 9.09 8.71
N CYS A 71 -18.79 8.81 9.95
CA CYS A 71 -18.74 7.48 10.52
C CYS A 71 -20.14 7.07 10.96
N ALA A 72 -20.66 5.97 10.41
CA ALA A 72 -21.96 5.41 10.77
C ALA A 72 -21.77 4.04 11.43
N GLY A 73 -22.38 3.86 12.59
CA GLY A 73 -22.32 2.62 13.37
C GLY A 73 -22.98 2.77 14.75
N GLY A 74 -23.41 1.66 15.36
CA GLY A 74 -24.08 1.69 16.68
C GLY A 74 -25.34 2.58 16.74
N GLY A 75 -26.00 2.83 15.60
CA GLY A 75 -27.17 3.71 15.48
C GLY A 75 -26.84 5.21 15.50
N ARG A 76 -25.57 5.61 15.41
CA ARG A 76 -25.12 7.01 15.40
C ARG A 76 -24.41 7.34 14.09
N ILE A 77 -24.41 8.63 13.76
CA ILE A 77 -23.62 9.20 12.68
C ILE A 77 -22.78 10.32 13.28
N GLU A 78 -21.46 10.17 13.21
CA GLU A 78 -20.50 11.13 13.77
C GLU A 78 -19.54 11.57 12.67
N GLN A 79 -19.21 12.86 12.61
CA GLN A 79 -18.26 13.36 11.63
C GLN A 79 -16.84 13.01 12.07
N LEU A 80 -16.05 12.46 11.15
CA LEU A 80 -14.64 12.21 11.40
C LEU A 80 -13.92 13.57 11.56
N PRO A 81 -13.12 13.75 12.63
CA PRO A 81 -12.38 14.99 12.83
C PRO A 81 -11.47 15.31 11.63
N HIS A 82 -11.37 16.59 11.25
CA HIS A 82 -10.60 16.99 10.06
C HIS A 82 -9.08 16.82 10.24
N ASP A 83 -8.61 16.83 11.48
CA ASP A 83 -7.20 16.74 11.85
C ASP A 83 -6.66 15.30 11.89
N VAL A 84 -7.53 14.28 11.90
CA VAL A 84 -7.09 12.87 11.89
C VAL A 84 -6.82 12.33 10.49
N VAL A 85 -7.22 13.05 9.43
CA VAL A 85 -6.96 12.67 8.04
C VAL A 85 -5.85 13.56 7.49
N SER A 86 -4.74 12.95 7.06
CA SER A 86 -3.63 13.72 6.50
C SER A 86 -4.01 14.41 5.18
N PRO A 87 -3.35 15.54 4.83
CA PRO A 87 -3.51 16.16 3.53
C PRO A 87 -3.24 15.21 2.36
N GLU A 88 -2.25 14.33 2.49
CA GLU A 88 -1.89 13.32 1.51
C GLU A 88 -3.03 12.30 1.31
N LEU A 89 -3.59 11.78 2.40
CA LEU A 89 -4.73 10.86 2.33
C LEU A 89 -5.97 11.54 1.74
N THR A 90 -6.18 12.83 2.03
CA THR A 90 -7.25 13.63 1.43
C THR A 90 -7.07 13.75 -0.08
N ASN A 91 -5.85 14.03 -0.55
CA ASN A 91 -5.54 14.10 -1.99
C ASN A 91 -5.74 12.74 -2.67
N GLU A 92 -5.33 11.65 -2.03
CA GLU A 92 -5.52 10.31 -2.58
C GLU A 92 -7.00 9.88 -2.61
N LEU A 93 -7.80 10.29 -1.62
CA LEU A 93 -9.26 10.13 -1.66
C LEU A 93 -9.86 10.85 -2.88
N VAL A 94 -9.42 12.08 -3.18
CA VAL A 94 -9.87 12.81 -4.38
C VAL A 94 -9.49 12.06 -5.66
N CYS A 95 -8.24 11.62 -5.78
CA CYS A 95 -7.76 10.84 -6.92
C CYS A 95 -8.54 9.53 -7.09
N MET A 96 -8.84 8.85 -5.99
CA MET A 96 -9.60 7.62 -5.95
C MET A 96 -11.06 7.86 -6.37
N PHE A 97 -11.75 8.86 -5.82
CA PHE A 97 -13.15 9.16 -6.16
C PHE A 97 -13.33 9.62 -7.61
N ARG A 98 -12.36 10.35 -8.17
CA ARG A 98 -12.37 10.71 -9.60
C ARG A 98 -12.39 9.47 -10.51
N ARG A 99 -11.78 8.37 -10.06
CA ARG A 99 -11.66 7.12 -10.82
C ARG A 99 -12.69 6.07 -10.41
N LEU A 100 -13.40 6.26 -9.29
CA LEU A 100 -14.34 5.29 -8.76
C LEU A 100 -15.65 5.31 -9.57
N PRO A 101 -16.00 4.23 -10.28
CA PRO A 101 -17.24 4.20 -11.04
C PRO A 101 -18.47 4.09 -10.13
N HIS A 102 -19.64 4.48 -10.63
CA HIS A 102 -20.91 4.30 -9.91
C HIS A 102 -21.24 2.81 -9.74
N GLY A 103 -21.65 2.42 -8.53
CA GLY A 103 -21.92 1.04 -8.15
C GLY A 103 -21.02 0.53 -7.03
N LYS A 104 -20.99 -0.79 -6.83
CA LYS A 104 -20.16 -1.46 -5.83
C LYS A 104 -18.83 -1.91 -6.45
N PHE A 105 -17.72 -1.47 -5.89
CA PHE A 105 -16.36 -1.81 -6.31
C PHE A 105 -15.50 -2.10 -5.09
N GLY A 106 -15.23 -3.39 -4.84
CA GLY A 106 -14.50 -3.84 -3.66
C GLY A 106 -15.20 -3.42 -2.37
N VAL A 107 -14.47 -2.71 -1.52
CA VAL A 107 -14.93 -2.20 -0.22
C VAL A 107 -15.74 -0.90 -0.32
N TRP A 108 -15.86 -0.34 -1.54
CA TRP A 108 -16.55 0.92 -1.78
C TRP A 108 -17.86 0.72 -2.54
N LYS A 109 -18.83 1.58 -2.24
CA LYS A 109 -20.02 1.80 -3.05
C LYS A 109 -20.13 3.29 -3.40
N ARG A 110 -20.28 3.61 -4.68
CA ARG A 110 -20.43 4.99 -5.17
C ARG A 110 -21.84 5.20 -5.72
N ASP A 111 -22.58 6.10 -5.08
CA ASP A 111 -23.82 6.68 -5.60
C ASP A 111 -23.49 8.03 -6.29
N PRO A 112 -24.45 8.74 -6.93
CA PRO A 112 -24.13 9.96 -7.70
C PRO A 112 -23.38 11.05 -6.93
N THR A 113 -23.76 11.29 -5.67
CA THR A 113 -23.22 12.38 -4.84
C THR A 113 -22.62 11.90 -3.52
N THR A 114 -22.62 10.59 -3.28
CA THR A 114 -22.06 10.00 -2.07
C THR A 114 -21.22 8.78 -2.39
N ALA A 115 -20.27 8.46 -1.52
CA ALA A 115 -19.58 7.17 -1.50
C ALA A 115 -19.71 6.55 -0.10
N THR A 116 -19.72 5.23 -0.02
CA THR A 116 -19.79 4.49 1.25
C THR A 116 -18.69 3.44 1.27
N LEU A 117 -17.88 3.46 2.32
CA LEU A 117 -16.88 2.45 2.64
C LEU A 117 -17.49 1.44 3.60
N ASP A 118 -17.33 0.15 3.30
CA ASP A 118 -17.56 -0.95 4.24
C ASP A 118 -16.30 -1.13 5.11
N VAL A 119 -16.37 -0.72 6.38
CA VAL A 119 -15.22 -0.74 7.29
C VAL A 119 -14.80 -2.16 7.62
N HIS A 120 -15.76 -3.08 7.80
CA HIS A 120 -15.44 -4.46 8.13
C HIS A 120 -14.71 -5.17 6.97
N ALA A 121 -15.21 -4.98 5.75
CA ALA A 121 -14.55 -5.54 4.56
C ALA A 121 -13.14 -4.94 4.35
N ALA A 122 -12.99 -3.63 4.54
CA ALA A 122 -11.70 -2.94 4.40
C ALA A 122 -10.65 -3.42 5.42
N LEU A 123 -11.04 -3.63 6.67
CA LEU A 123 -10.14 -4.16 7.70
C LEU A 123 -9.76 -5.61 7.46
N THR A 124 -10.68 -6.42 6.94
CA THR A 124 -10.41 -7.83 6.60
C THR A 124 -9.31 -7.95 5.54
N HIS A 125 -9.20 -6.98 4.62
CA HIS A 125 -8.14 -6.94 3.62
C HIS A 125 -6.80 -6.38 4.13
N GLY A 126 -6.69 -6.00 5.41
CA GLY A 126 -5.51 -5.32 5.99
C GLY A 126 -4.18 -6.05 5.88
N HIS A 127 -4.21 -7.38 5.75
CA HIS A 127 -3.01 -8.21 5.56
C HIS A 127 -2.34 -8.04 4.18
N ARG A 128 -2.95 -7.25 3.26
CA ARG A 128 -2.47 -7.08 1.88
C ARG A 128 -1.78 -5.73 1.63
N TYR A 129 -1.67 -4.88 2.63
CA TYR A 129 -1.22 -3.50 2.45
C TYR A 129 0.02 -3.20 3.29
N PRO A 130 0.91 -2.30 2.81
CA PRO A 130 2.14 -1.92 3.50
C PRO A 130 1.86 -0.92 4.64
N PHE A 131 0.90 -1.22 5.53
CA PHE A 131 0.75 -0.48 6.80
C PHE A 131 1.63 -1.07 7.90
N LEU A 132 2.15 -2.28 7.65
CA LEU A 132 3.16 -2.85 8.51
C LEU A 132 4.42 -1.97 8.39
N PRO A 133 5.01 -1.55 9.52
CA PRO A 133 6.36 -1.00 9.52
C PRO A 133 7.31 -1.88 8.71
N VAL A 134 8.31 -1.28 8.06
CA VAL A 134 9.24 -2.01 7.16
C VAL A 134 9.87 -3.23 7.83
N GLN A 135 10.11 -3.17 9.13
CA GLN A 135 10.62 -4.29 9.90
C GLN A 135 9.65 -5.47 10.00
N ASP A 136 8.36 -5.20 10.17
CA ASP A 136 7.32 -6.23 10.19
C ASP A 136 7.13 -6.84 8.79
N GLN A 137 7.24 -6.01 7.74
CA GLN A 137 7.17 -6.48 6.35
C GLN A 137 8.34 -7.40 6.00
N LEU A 138 9.57 -7.00 6.34
CA LEU A 138 10.78 -7.79 6.08
C LEU A 138 10.77 -9.12 6.83
N VAL A 139 10.36 -9.11 8.11
CA VAL A 139 10.18 -10.35 8.88
C VAL A 139 9.16 -11.26 8.22
N ALA A 140 7.96 -10.75 7.91
CA ALA A 140 6.92 -11.56 7.26
C ALA A 140 7.36 -12.10 5.89
N HIS A 141 8.09 -11.31 5.10
CA HIS A 141 8.62 -11.73 3.80
C HIS A 141 9.62 -12.89 3.94
N ILE A 142 10.58 -12.77 4.87
CA ILE A 142 11.59 -13.80 5.11
C ILE A 142 10.97 -15.06 5.72
N GLU A 143 10.05 -14.94 6.68
CA GLU A 143 9.35 -16.08 7.27
C GLU A 143 8.52 -16.83 6.22
N SER A 144 7.83 -16.11 5.33
CA SER A 144 7.07 -16.69 4.22
C SER A 144 7.97 -17.46 3.24
N LYS A 145 9.16 -16.91 2.94
CA LYS A 145 10.12 -17.50 2.02
C LYS A 145 10.84 -18.72 2.59
N THR A 146 11.21 -18.67 3.87
CA THR A 146 12.06 -19.68 4.52
C THR A 146 11.23 -20.73 5.27
N GLY A 147 10.00 -20.41 5.64
CA GLY A 147 9.14 -21.24 6.49
C GLY A 147 9.61 -21.33 7.94
N ARG A 148 10.53 -20.45 8.37
CA ARG A 148 11.15 -20.45 9.71
C ARG A 148 10.87 -19.13 10.41
N SER A 149 10.71 -19.19 11.74
CA SER A 149 10.49 -17.98 12.54
C SER A 149 11.78 -17.19 12.72
N VAL A 150 11.75 -15.91 12.38
CA VAL A 150 12.91 -15.01 12.41
C VAL A 150 13.10 -14.46 13.82
N ARG A 151 14.36 -14.37 14.25
CA ARG A 151 14.77 -13.73 15.50
C ARG A 151 15.46 -12.39 15.25
N ARG A 152 16.32 -12.33 14.24
CA ARG A 152 17.08 -11.15 13.87
C ARG A 152 17.35 -11.12 12.37
N ILE A 153 17.36 -9.93 11.78
CA ILE A 153 17.81 -9.69 10.40
C ILE A 153 18.86 -8.59 10.45
N GLU A 154 19.98 -8.79 9.77
CA GLU A 154 21.00 -7.77 9.54
C GLU A 154 21.13 -7.49 8.04
N ILE A 155 20.97 -6.22 7.66
CA ILE A 155 21.09 -5.75 6.28
C ILE A 155 22.23 -4.74 6.24
N VAL A 156 23.23 -5.00 5.40
CA VAL A 156 24.41 -4.13 5.26
C VAL A 156 24.27 -3.23 4.04
N SER A 157 24.90 -2.05 4.06
CA SER A 157 25.02 -1.21 2.87
C SER A 157 26.18 -1.62 1.97
N GLU A 158 25.98 -1.50 0.66
CA GLU A 158 26.96 -1.75 -0.38
C GLU A 158 27.15 -0.50 -1.26
N LEU A 159 28.36 -0.31 -1.79
CA LEU A 159 28.71 0.83 -2.65
C LEU A 159 28.55 0.46 -4.13
N PHE A 160 27.76 1.25 -4.84
CA PHE A 160 27.60 1.22 -6.29
C PHE A 160 28.06 2.54 -6.92
N ASP A 161 28.14 2.59 -8.25
CA ASP A 161 28.59 3.76 -9.02
C ASP A 161 27.78 5.04 -8.73
N ASN A 162 26.54 4.88 -8.28
CA ASN A 162 25.56 5.94 -8.03
C ASN A 162 25.27 6.20 -6.53
N GLY A 163 25.96 5.53 -5.60
CA GLY A 163 25.77 5.75 -4.16
C GLY A 163 25.84 4.47 -3.32
N TYR A 164 25.42 4.58 -2.06
CA TYR A 164 25.26 3.44 -1.16
C TYR A 164 23.81 2.95 -1.22
N PHE A 165 23.63 1.63 -1.22
CA PHE A 165 22.32 0.97 -1.25
C PHE A 165 22.31 -0.17 -0.25
N PHE A 166 21.13 -0.60 0.20
CA PHE A 166 21.00 -1.81 1.01
C PHE A 166 21.31 -3.05 0.18
N CYS A 167 22.07 -3.99 0.75
CA CYS A 167 22.41 -5.24 0.08
C CYS A 167 21.19 -6.13 -0.07
N ASP A 168 21.06 -6.78 -1.23
CA ASP A 168 20.00 -7.76 -1.49
C ASP A 168 20.15 -9.03 -0.64
N THR A 169 21.28 -9.22 0.05
CA THR A 169 21.50 -10.33 0.96
C THR A 169 21.41 -9.85 2.40
N ALA A 170 20.50 -10.46 3.16
CA ALA A 170 20.34 -10.20 4.58
C ALA A 170 20.83 -11.41 5.39
N GLN A 171 21.60 -11.16 6.45
CA GLN A 171 21.97 -12.20 7.40
C GLN A 171 20.81 -12.39 8.38
N VAL A 172 20.28 -13.60 8.48
CA VAL A 172 19.08 -13.90 9.28
C VAL A 172 19.41 -14.90 10.37
N ASP A 173 19.15 -14.54 11.62
CA ASP A 173 19.13 -15.47 12.74
C ASP A 173 17.70 -15.95 12.97
N TYR A 174 17.52 -17.27 13.05
CA TYR A 174 16.23 -17.90 13.31
C TYR A 174 16.04 -18.21 14.79
N SER A 175 14.77 -18.41 15.18
CA SER A 175 14.40 -18.73 16.56
C SER A 175 14.88 -20.12 17.03
N ASP A 176 15.23 -21.01 16.10
CA ASP A 176 15.79 -22.34 16.39
C ASP A 176 17.31 -22.32 16.64
N GLY A 177 17.96 -21.17 16.48
CA GLY A 177 19.37 -20.95 16.81
C GLY A 177 20.33 -21.04 15.64
N ASP A 178 19.84 -21.30 14.42
CA ASP A 178 20.68 -21.22 13.22
C ASP A 178 20.68 -19.81 12.62
N SER A 179 21.72 -19.53 11.84
CA SER A 179 21.86 -18.31 11.03
C SER A 179 22.06 -18.69 9.57
N ASP A 180 21.52 -17.89 8.65
CA ASP A 180 21.70 -18.09 7.20
C ASP A 180 21.73 -16.76 6.44
N ASP A 181 22.35 -16.76 5.27
CA ASP A 181 22.35 -15.62 4.35
C ASP A 181 21.15 -15.77 3.39
N VAL A 182 20.16 -14.90 3.56
CA VAL A 182 18.92 -14.93 2.76
C VAL A 182 18.98 -13.87 1.69
N TYR A 183 18.94 -14.30 0.42
CA TYR A 183 18.77 -13.40 -0.71
C TYR A 183 17.32 -12.89 -0.79
N VAL A 184 17.13 -11.58 -0.83
CA VAL A 184 15.85 -10.87 -0.96
C VAL A 184 15.84 -10.18 -2.32
N GLU A 185 15.22 -10.84 -3.30
CA GLU A 185 15.18 -10.37 -4.71
C GLU A 185 14.54 -8.99 -4.85
N ASP A 186 13.58 -8.68 -3.98
CA ASP A 186 12.81 -7.43 -4.00
C ASP A 186 13.29 -6.44 -2.93
N MET A 187 14.59 -6.46 -2.55
CA MET A 187 15.11 -5.55 -1.51
C MET A 187 14.86 -4.06 -1.85
N ALA A 188 14.92 -3.73 -3.14
CA ALA A 188 14.62 -2.40 -3.65
C ALA A 188 13.20 -1.91 -3.30
N ASP A 189 12.23 -2.81 -3.15
CA ASP A 189 10.86 -2.45 -2.77
C ASP A 189 10.76 -1.98 -1.32
N PHE A 190 11.70 -2.40 -0.45
CA PHE A 190 11.77 -1.99 0.95
C PHE A 190 12.65 -0.76 1.18
N ALA A 191 13.47 -0.37 0.18
CA ALA A 191 14.51 0.64 0.35
C ALA A 191 13.98 2.00 0.81
N ALA A 192 12.88 2.48 0.22
CA ALA A 192 12.28 3.77 0.58
C ALA A 192 11.79 3.78 2.04
N ASP A 193 11.17 2.68 2.49
CA ASP A 193 10.66 2.58 3.85
C ASP A 193 11.80 2.37 4.87
N LEU A 194 12.88 1.68 4.48
CA LEU A 194 14.12 1.59 5.27
C LEU A 194 14.77 2.97 5.41
N GLU A 195 14.91 3.73 4.32
CA GLU A 195 15.44 5.09 4.35
C GLU A 195 14.58 6.02 5.22
N GLN A 196 13.25 5.83 5.21
CA GLN A 196 12.36 6.57 6.10
C GLN A 196 12.57 6.20 7.57
N ALA A 197 12.82 4.92 7.87
CA ALA A 197 12.98 4.44 9.24
C ALA A 197 14.34 4.80 9.87
N ILE A 198 15.44 4.66 9.12
CA ILE A 198 16.81 4.78 9.64
C ILE A 198 17.65 5.86 8.95
N GLY A 199 17.14 6.49 7.89
CA GLY A 199 17.87 7.44 7.06
C GLY A 199 18.62 6.79 5.89
N ASN A 200 19.23 7.62 5.05
CA ASN A 200 19.96 7.16 3.88
C ASN A 200 21.18 6.30 4.27
N PRO A 201 21.41 5.16 3.60
CA PRO A 201 22.57 4.33 3.87
C PRO A 201 23.87 5.09 3.54
N GLY A 202 24.83 4.99 4.45
CA GLY A 202 26.19 5.47 4.28
C GLY A 202 27.19 4.32 4.19
N PRO A 203 28.50 4.60 4.24
CA PRO A 203 29.50 3.56 4.36
C PRO A 203 29.30 2.75 5.65
N HIS A 204 29.24 1.43 5.54
CA HIS A 204 29.11 0.49 6.66
C HIS A 204 27.85 0.69 7.51
N THR A 205 26.75 1.16 6.90
CA THR A 205 25.45 1.13 7.56
C THR A 205 25.01 -0.32 7.73
N VAL A 206 24.64 -0.68 8.95
CA VAL A 206 24.06 -1.98 9.27
C VAL A 206 22.70 -1.72 9.90
N VAL A 207 21.66 -2.20 9.23
CA VAL A 207 20.29 -2.18 9.75
C VAL A 207 20.07 -3.46 10.51
N THR A 208 19.66 -3.36 11.77
CA THR A 208 19.30 -4.51 12.59
C THR A 208 17.82 -4.51 12.87
N ILE A 209 17.13 -5.56 12.41
CA ILE A 209 15.74 -5.81 12.78
C ILE A 209 15.73 -6.94 13.81
N ALA A 210 15.13 -6.70 14.97
CA ALA A 210 15.09 -7.67 16.06
C ALA A 210 13.65 -8.02 16.46
N CYS A 211 13.34 -9.32 16.46
CA CYS A 211 12.07 -9.84 16.96
C CYS A 211 12.20 -10.15 18.45
N THR A 212 11.56 -9.33 19.29
CA THR A 212 11.57 -9.50 20.74
C THR A 212 10.16 -9.76 21.28
N SER A 213 10.06 -10.17 22.55
CA SER A 213 8.77 -10.28 23.25
C SER A 213 8.00 -8.97 23.36
N ALA A 214 8.65 -7.82 23.16
CA ALA A 214 8.03 -6.51 23.19
C ALA A 214 7.54 -6.02 21.80
N GLY A 215 7.87 -6.75 20.74
CA GLY A 215 7.59 -6.38 19.35
C GLY A 215 8.84 -6.47 18.47
N ILE A 216 8.67 -6.09 17.21
CA ILE A 216 9.73 -6.03 16.20
C ILE A 216 10.30 -4.61 16.18
N THR A 217 11.61 -4.49 16.40
CA THR A 217 12.32 -3.20 16.39
C THR A 217 13.26 -3.11 15.19
N ILE A 218 13.60 -1.88 14.79
CA ILE A 218 14.58 -1.56 13.76
C ILE A 218 15.55 -0.52 14.32
N ASP A 219 16.85 -0.78 14.16
CA ASP A 219 17.96 0.04 14.62
C ASP A 219 19.03 0.19 13.52
#